data_AF-A0A850CLH2-F1
#
_entry.id   AF-A0A850CLH2-F1
#
_cell.length_a   1.000
_cell.length_b   1.000
_cell.length_c   1.000
_cell.angle_alpha   90.00
_cell.angle_beta   90.00
_cell.angle_gamma   90.00
#
_symmetry.space_group_name_H-M   'P 1'
#
loop_
_entity.id
_entity.type
_entity.pdbx_description
1 polymer ?
#
loop_
_entity_poly.entity_id
_entity_poly.type
_entity_poly.pdbx_seq_one_letter_code
_entity_poly.pdbx_strand_id
1 'polypeptide(L)' 'MDKVKKIFGGDTRQLGMIFALVALIIFFQIWTAGLTLTPDNVINIFQQNSYILVLAIGMVLVIIAGHIDLS' A
#
# COMPACT_ATOMS: atom_id res chain seq x y z
N MET A 1 16.18 -21.88 5.54
CA MET A 1 14.71 -21.98 5.35
C MET A 1 13.92 -21.26 6.46
N ASP A 2 14.61 -20.64 7.42
CA ASP A 2 13.99 -20.03 8.61
C ASP A 2 13.50 -18.60 8.41
N LYS A 3 13.96 -17.89 7.37
CA LYS A 3 13.49 -16.53 7.03
C LYS A 3 12.04 -16.52 6.51
N VAL A 4 11.66 -17.54 5.74
CA VAL A 4 10.27 -17.73 5.30
C VAL A 4 9.39 -18.00 6.51
N LYS A 5 9.82 -18.88 7.42
CA LYS A 5 9.05 -19.21 8.63
C LYS A 5 8.96 -18.05 9.64
N LYS A 6 9.84 -17.04 9.58
CA LYS A 6 9.76 -15.82 10.42
C LYS A 6 8.83 -14.76 9.82
N ILE A 7 8.77 -14.63 8.49
CA ILE A 7 7.73 -13.85 7.78
C ILE A 7 6.35 -14.53 7.95
N PHE A 8 6.34 -15.86 7.99
CA PHE A 8 5.15 -16.69 8.19
C PHE A 8 4.91 -17.15 9.65
N GLY A 9 5.62 -16.61 10.63
CA GLY A 9 5.57 -17.11 12.02
C GLY A 9 5.61 -16.04 13.10
N GLY A 10 5.65 -14.76 12.70
CA GLY A 10 5.33 -13.65 13.58
C GLY A 10 3.92 -13.19 13.27
N ASP A 11 3.02 -13.35 14.24
CA ASP A 11 1.65 -12.83 14.20
C ASP A 11 0.75 -13.44 13.10
N THR A 12 -0.05 -14.44 13.47
CA THR A 12 -1.05 -15.09 12.60
C THR A 12 -2.02 -14.09 11.97
N ARG A 13 -2.23 -12.93 12.60
CA ARG A 13 -3.03 -11.84 12.05
C ARG A 13 -2.37 -11.19 10.85
N GLN A 14 -1.06 -10.92 10.90
CA GLN A 14 -0.34 -10.30 9.79
C GLN A 14 -0.34 -11.20 8.57
N LEU A 15 -0.14 -12.50 8.78
CA LEU A 15 -0.30 -13.49 7.73
C LEU A 15 -1.72 -13.57 7.18
N GLY A 16 -2.73 -13.53 8.04
CA GLY A 16 -4.13 -13.50 7.63
C GLY A 16 -4.45 -12.28 6.75
N MET A 17 -3.90 -11.11 7.06
CA MET A 17 -4.08 -9.89 6.26
C MET A 17 -3.40 -9.99 4.89
N ILE A 18 -2.17 -10.50 4.82
CA ILE A 18 -1.47 -10.70 3.55
C ILE A 18 -2.20 -11.74 2.70
N PHE A 19 -2.63 -12.84 3.31
CA PHE A 19 -3.40 -13.87 2.62
C PHE A 19 -4.73 -13.32 2.09
N ALA A 20 -5.46 -12.55 2.89
CA ALA A 20 -6.69 -11.89 2.48
C ALA A 20 -6.46 -10.93 1.30
N LEU A 21 -5.38 -10.14 1.33
CA LEU A 21 -5.02 -9.23 0.24
C LEU A 21 -4.78 -9.99 -1.07
N VAL A 22 -3.98 -11.06 -1.04
CA VAL A 22 -3.69 -11.88 -2.22
C VAL A 22 -4.97 -12.56 -2.74
N ALA A 23 -5.79 -13.10 -1.85
CA ALA A 23 -7.07 -13.72 -2.20
C ALA A 23 -8.01 -12.71 -2.90
N LEU A 24 -8.10 -11.48 -2.38
CA LEU A 24 -8.90 -10.42 -2.99
C LEU A 24 -8.38 -10.03 -4.38
N ILE A 25 -7.06 -9.87 -4.55
CA ILE A 25 -6.47 -9.54 -5.85
C ILE A 25 -6.81 -10.62 -6.89
N ILE A 26 -6.67 -11.90 -6.54
CA ILE A 26 -6.99 -13.01 -7.44
C ILE A 26 -8.49 -13.07 -7.74
N PHE A 27 -9.34 -12.92 -6.72
CA PHE A 27 -10.78 -12.90 -6.87
C PHE A 27 -11.22 -11.81 -7.84
N PHE A 28 -10.78 -10.57 -7.63
CA PHE A 28 -11.11 -9.46 -8.52
C PHE A 28 -10.47 -9.61 -9.91
N GLN A 29 -9.29 -10.22 -10.02
CA GLN A 29 -8.66 -10.48 -11.32
C GLN A 29 -9.50 -11.41 -12.19
N ILE A 30 -10.07 -12.47 -11.61
CA ILE A 30 -10.95 -13.40 -12.33
C ILE A 30 -12.29 -12.71 -12.63
N TRP A 31 -12.88 -12.06 -11.63
CA TRP A 31 -14.21 -11.47 -11.75
C TRP A 31 -14.26 -10.27 -12.71
N THR A 32 -13.20 -9.47 -12.77
CA THR A 32 -13.07 -8.32 -13.69
C THR A 32 -12.43 -8.67 -15.03
N ALA A 33 -12.33 -9.97 -15.37
CA ALA A 33 -11.76 -10.44 -16.62
C ALA A 33 -10.33 -9.90 -16.90
N GLY A 34 -9.55 -9.74 -15.84
CA GLY A 34 -8.16 -9.32 -15.91
C GLY A 34 -7.90 -7.82 -15.74
N LEU A 35 -8.95 -7.01 -15.57
CA LEU A 35 -8.82 -5.55 -15.50
C LEU A 35 -8.08 -5.06 -14.25
N THR A 36 -8.20 -5.72 -13.09
CA THR A 36 -7.58 -5.22 -11.84
C THR A 36 -6.06 -5.02 -11.90
N LEU A 37 -5.34 -5.91 -12.58
CA LEU A 37 -3.87 -5.84 -12.71
C LEU A 37 -3.41 -5.21 -14.02
N THR A 38 -4.30 -4.56 -14.78
CA THR A 38 -3.86 -3.81 -15.95
C THR A 38 -2.95 -2.66 -15.52
N PRO A 39 -1.94 -2.32 -16.35
CA PRO A 39 -1.05 -1.22 -16.06
C PRO A 39 -1.81 0.08 -15.72
N ASP A 40 -2.88 0.37 -16.46
CA ASP A 40 -3.70 1.55 -16.23
C ASP A 40 -4.35 1.56 -14.84
N ASN A 41 -4.95 0.45 -14.42
CA ASN A 41 -5.61 0.39 -13.11
C ASN A 41 -4.61 0.43 -11.95
N VAL A 42 -3.46 -0.22 -12.08
CA VAL A 42 -2.39 -0.16 -11.08
C VAL A 42 -1.82 1.25 -10.98
N ILE A 43 -1.56 1.90 -12.11
CA ILE A 43 -1.09 3.29 -12.17
C ILE A 43 -2.15 4.22 -11.56
N ASN A 44 -3.44 4.03 -11.87
CA ASN A 44 -4.52 4.84 -11.32
C ASN A 44 -4.61 4.74 -9.80
N ILE A 45 -4.52 3.53 -9.23
CA ILE A 45 -4.48 3.33 -7.77
C ILE A 45 -3.27 4.04 -7.16
N PHE A 46 -2.10 3.94 -7.78
CA PHE A 46 -0.89 4.63 -7.32
C PHE A 46 -1.05 6.15 -7.39
N GLN A 47 -1.58 6.69 -8.49
CA GLN A 47 -1.79 8.12 -8.68
C GLN A 47 -2.78 8.69 -7.66
N GLN A 48 -3.87 7.99 -7.37
CA GLN A 48 -4.85 8.38 -6.34
C GLN A 48 -4.21 8.50 -4.95
N ASN A 49 -3.33 7.56 -4.58
CA ASN A 49 -2.62 7.61 -3.30
C ASN A 49 -1.43 8.58 -3.31
N SER A 50 -0.83 8.83 -4.47
CA SER A 50 0.32 9.74 -4.63
C SER A 50 -0.02 11.19 -4.30
N TYR A 51 -1.28 11.61 -4.46
CA TYR A 51 -1.74 12.95 -4.05
C TYR A 51 -1.41 13.23 -2.56
N ILE A 52 -1.66 12.26 -1.68
CA ILE A 52 -1.37 12.38 -0.25
C ILE A 52 0.14 12.46 -0.01
N LEU A 53 0.95 11.69 -0.74
CA LEU A 53 2.42 11.76 -0.65
C LEU A 53 2.95 13.15 -1.05
N VAL A 54 2.47 13.69 -2.17
CA VAL A 54 2.89 15.02 -2.64
C VAL A 54 2.49 16.10 -1.63
N LEU A 55 1.26 16.03 -1.10
CA LEU A 55 0.77 16.93 -0.07
C LEU A 55 1.60 16.81 1.22
N ALA A 56 1.94 15.59 1.65
CA ALA A 56 2.78 15.35 2.81
C ALA A 56 4.18 15.96 2.64
N ILE A 57 4.81 15.78 1.48
CA ILE A 57 6.11 16.40 1.16
C ILE A 57 6.01 17.93 1.20
N GLY A 58 4.94 18.50 0.64
CA GLY A 58 4.68 19.93 0.69
C GLY A 58 4.55 20.45 2.13
N MET A 59 3.81 19.75 2.98
CA MET A 59 3.66 20.12 4.39
C MET A 59 4.99 20.03 5.16
N VAL A 60 5.84 19.05 4.87
CA VAL A 60 7.17 18.94 5.50
C VAL A 60 8.04 20.18 5.22
N LEU A 61 8.03 20.69 3.99
CA LEU A 61 8.77 21.91 3.65
C LEU A 61 8.28 23.13 4.43
N VAL A 62 6.96 23.27 4.61
CA VAL A 62 6.35 24.36 5.37
C VAL A 62 6.70 24.28 6.85
N ILE A 63 6.64 23.07 7.43
CA ILE A 63 7.01 22.82 8.83
C ILE A 63 8.46 23.22 9.10
N ILE A 64 9.39 22.79 8.22
CA ILE A 64 10.82 23.09 8.34
C ILE A 64 11.09 24.59 8.19
N ALA A 65 10.55 25.23 7.14
CA ALA A 65 10.81 26.64 6.87
C ALA A 65 10.18 27.56 7.93
N GLY A 66 8.97 27.21 8.39
CA GLY A 66 8.24 28.00 9.39
C GLY A 66 8.70 27.77 10.82
N HIS A 67 9.65 26.86 11.07
CA HIS A 67 10.01 26.40 12.42
C HIS A 67 8.75 26.06 13.26
N ILE A 68 7.71 25.54 12.58
CA ILE A 68 6.44 25.22 13.22
C ILE A 68 6.64 23.86 13.87
N ASP A 69 6.90 23.87 15.17
CA ASP A 69 7.04 22.63 15.93
C ASP A 69 5.66 21.96 16.04
N LEU A 70 5.59 20.73 15.54
CA LEU A 70 4.37 19.91 15.54
C LEU A 70 4.46 18.94 16.73
N SER A 71 4.29 19.48 17.94
CA SER A 71 4.23 18.71 19.20
C SER A 71 2.83 18.16 19.48
#